data_AF-A0A3C1KT54-F1
#
_entry.id   AF-A0A3C1KT54-F1
#
_cell.length_a   1.000
_cell.length_b   1.000
_cell.length_c   1.000
_cell.angle_alpha   90.00
_cell.angle_beta   90.00
_cell.angle_gamma   90.00
#
_symmetry.space_group_name_H-M   'P 1'
#
loop_
_entity.id
_entity.type
_entity.pdbx_description
1 polymer ?
#
loop_
_entity_poly.entity_id
_entity_poly.type
_entity_poly.pdbx_seq_one_letter_code
_entity_poly.pdbx_strand_id
1 'polypeptide(L)'
;QPMLELLRERGVLLHSEGYDHSYPHCWRHKTPIIFRATPQWFVSMQQNGLLGGALAAVEQVQWVPEWGKARIDSMLAQRPDWCISRQRTWGSPITLFVHRETGDLHPRTAELIEAVAQRIEQRGIEAWFDLEPGELLGSEAQDYDKVTDTLDVWFDSGVTHACVLRRREGLRAPADLYLEGSDQ
;
A
#
# COMPACT_ATOMS: atom_id res chain seq x y z
N GLN A 1 3.01 -20.40 34.08
CA GLN A 1 2.79 -19.31 33.09
C GLN A 1 3.21 -18.00 33.76
N PRO A 2 4.37 -17.42 33.42
CA PRO A 2 5.00 -16.36 34.22
C PRO A 2 4.09 -15.15 34.48
N MET A 3 3.29 -14.75 33.47
CA MET A 3 2.35 -13.63 33.61
C MET A 3 1.21 -13.93 34.58
N LEU A 4 0.64 -15.15 34.58
CA LEU A 4 -0.44 -15.50 35.52
C LEU A 4 0.06 -15.57 36.96
N GLU A 5 1.27 -16.10 37.16
CA GLU A 5 1.92 -16.16 38.48
C GLU A 5 2.13 -14.75 39.04
N LEU A 6 2.67 -13.82 38.23
CA LEU A 6 2.85 -12.42 38.61
C LEU A 6 1.53 -11.72 38.99
N LEU A 7 0.46 -11.96 38.22
CA LEU A 7 -0.86 -11.38 38.51
C LEU A 7 -1.46 -11.94 39.81
N ARG A 8 -1.22 -13.23 40.09
CA ARG A 8 -1.64 -13.88 41.34
C ARG A 8 -0.89 -13.33 42.55
N GLU A 9 0.43 -13.21 42.46
CA GLU A 9 1.28 -12.65 43.51
C GLU A 9 0.90 -11.21 43.86
N ARG A 10 0.51 -10.41 42.86
CA ARG A 10 0.07 -9.03 43.06
C ARG A 10 -1.37 -8.90 43.57
N GLY A 11 -2.11 -10.00 43.73
CA GLY A 11 -3.51 -9.99 44.19
C GLY A 11 -4.49 -9.33 43.20
N VAL A 12 -4.10 -9.20 41.92
CA VAL A 12 -4.93 -8.57 40.87
C VAL A 12 -5.58 -9.60 39.93
N LEU A 13 -5.27 -10.89 40.10
CA LEU A 13 -5.90 -11.97 39.34
C LEU A 13 -7.28 -12.29 39.92
N LEU A 14 -8.35 -11.93 39.19
CA LEU A 14 -9.74 -12.20 39.59
C LEU A 14 -10.14 -13.66 39.33
N HIS A 15 -9.86 -14.16 38.12
CA HIS A 15 -10.25 -15.50 37.69
C HIS A 15 -9.30 -16.00 36.59
N SER A 16 -9.11 -17.32 36.50
CA SER A 16 -8.30 -17.95 35.46
C SER A 16 -8.85 -19.35 35.17
N GLU A 17 -9.25 -19.55 33.93
CA GLU A 17 -9.70 -20.84 33.39
C GLU A 17 -9.21 -20.98 31.95
N GLY A 18 -9.12 -22.22 31.46
CA GLY A 18 -8.90 -22.49 30.04
C GLY A 18 -10.20 -22.32 29.27
N TYR A 19 -10.15 -21.67 28.11
CA TYR A 19 -11.33 -21.42 27.28
C TYR A 19 -11.07 -21.85 25.83
N ASP A 20 -11.88 -22.78 25.33
CA ASP A 20 -11.79 -23.26 23.96
C ASP A 20 -12.60 -22.35 23.03
N HIS A 21 -11.93 -21.79 22.02
CA HIS A 21 -12.55 -20.90 21.04
C HIS A 21 -11.89 -20.99 19.67
N SER A 22 -12.53 -20.35 18.68
CA SER A 22 -11.91 -20.15 17.37
C SER A 22 -10.81 -19.08 17.47
N TYR A 23 -9.60 -19.44 17.06
CA TYR A 23 -8.47 -18.51 16.99
C TYR A 23 -7.88 -18.49 15.56
N PRO A 24 -7.52 -17.33 15.02
CA PRO A 24 -7.01 -17.26 13.65
C PRO A 24 -5.62 -17.90 13.54
N HIS A 25 -5.45 -18.70 12.49
CA HIS A 25 -4.19 -19.39 12.18
C HIS A 25 -3.76 -19.06 10.76
N CYS A 26 -2.44 -19.01 10.53
CA CYS A 26 -1.86 -18.88 9.20
C CYS A 26 -2.36 -20.05 8.34
N TRP A 27 -3.06 -19.76 7.24
CA TRP A 27 -3.68 -20.81 6.41
C TRP A 27 -2.65 -21.80 5.82
N ARG A 28 -1.39 -21.35 5.62
CA ARG A 28 -0.28 -22.15 5.11
C ARG A 28 0.45 -22.92 6.20
N HIS A 29 0.92 -22.23 7.23
CA HIS A 29 1.77 -22.82 8.28
C HIS A 29 1.00 -23.38 9.47
N LYS A 30 -0.31 -23.13 9.53
CA LYS A 30 -1.22 -23.56 10.61
C LYS A 30 -0.79 -23.10 12.01
N THR A 31 -0.01 -22.02 12.10
CA THR A 31 0.43 -21.39 13.35
C THR A 31 -0.51 -20.26 13.76
N PRO A 32 -0.73 -20.01 15.06
CA PRO A 32 -1.54 -18.87 15.52
C PRO A 32 -1.00 -17.55 14.98
N ILE A 33 -1.88 -16.61 14.63
CA ILE A 33 -1.49 -15.26 14.23
C ILE A 33 -1.86 -14.24 15.30
N ILE A 34 -1.12 -13.14 15.35
CA ILE A 34 -1.39 -12.00 16.23
C ILE A 34 -1.61 -10.75 15.40
N PHE A 35 -2.37 -9.81 15.95
CA PHE A 35 -2.46 -8.46 15.41
C PHE A 35 -1.32 -7.63 15.98
N ARG A 36 -0.56 -6.98 15.11
CA ARG A 36 0.54 -6.09 15.46
C ARG A 36 0.47 -4.84 14.59
N ALA A 37 0.57 -3.67 15.21
CA ALA A 37 0.74 -2.42 14.49
C ALA A 37 2.13 -2.37 13.86
N THR A 38 2.19 -2.07 12.56
CA THR A 38 3.43 -1.87 11.80
C THR A 38 3.29 -0.58 10.98
N PRO A 39 4.38 0.17 10.76
CA PRO A 39 4.35 1.29 9.82
C PRO A 39 3.95 0.78 8.43
N GLN A 40 3.04 1.51 7.77
CA GLN A 40 2.55 1.21 6.43
C GLN A 40 2.29 2.53 5.69
N TRP A 41 2.34 2.49 4.37
CA TRP A 41 2.05 3.61 3.49
C TRP A 41 0.59 3.58 3.05
N PHE A 42 -0.07 4.73 3.17
CA PHE A 42 -1.46 4.90 2.81
C PHE A 42 -1.66 6.03 1.82
N VAL A 43 -2.55 5.81 0.86
CA VAL A 43 -3.18 6.89 0.09
C VAL A 43 -4.44 7.30 0.84
N SER A 44 -4.50 8.58 1.24
CA SER A 44 -5.70 9.09 1.89
C SER A 44 -6.83 9.26 0.88
N MET A 45 -7.98 8.67 1.18
CA MET A 45 -9.18 8.80 0.34
C MET A 45 -9.88 10.14 0.56
N GLN A 46 -9.66 10.78 1.71
CA GLN A 46 -10.34 12.01 2.12
C GLN A 46 -9.55 13.28 1.76
N GLN A 47 -8.23 13.19 1.67
CA GLN A 47 -7.40 14.32 1.31
C GLN A 47 -7.46 14.64 -0.19
N ASN A 48 -7.15 15.89 -0.53
CA ASN A 48 -7.06 16.39 -1.92
C ASN A 48 -8.33 16.16 -2.77
N GLY A 49 -9.48 15.91 -2.15
CA GLY A 49 -10.75 15.67 -2.83
C GLY A 49 -10.80 14.36 -3.63
N LEU A 50 -9.92 13.39 -3.34
CA LEU A 50 -9.79 12.16 -4.13
C LEU A 50 -11.11 11.38 -4.23
N LEU A 51 -11.73 11.05 -3.09
CA LEU A 51 -12.99 10.30 -3.06
C LEU A 51 -14.13 11.06 -3.76
N GLY A 52 -14.22 12.38 -3.53
CA GLY A 52 -15.23 13.21 -4.19
C GLY A 52 -15.07 13.25 -5.71
N GLY A 53 -13.83 13.37 -6.19
CA GLY A 53 -13.51 13.31 -7.61
C GLY A 53 -13.82 11.95 -8.24
N ALA A 54 -13.53 10.85 -7.52
CA ALA A 54 -13.87 9.50 -7.96
C ALA A 54 -15.39 9.30 -8.08
N LEU A 55 -16.17 9.71 -7.08
CA LEU A 55 -17.64 9.64 -7.13
C LEU A 55 -18.21 10.47 -8.28
N ALA A 56 -17.70 11.69 -8.50
CA ALA A 56 -18.12 12.53 -9.62
C ALA A 56 -17.76 11.92 -10.99
N ALA A 57 -16.66 11.15 -11.08
CA ALA A 57 -16.28 10.45 -12.30
C ALA A 57 -17.18 9.22 -12.56
N VAL A 58 -17.60 8.50 -11.51
CA VAL A 58 -18.52 7.35 -11.61
C VAL A 58 -19.86 7.74 -12.26
N GLU A 59 -20.37 8.94 -11.97
CA GLU A 59 -21.59 9.49 -12.61
C GLU A 59 -21.44 9.73 -14.11
N GLN A 60 -20.21 9.89 -14.61
CA GLN A 60 -19.93 10.17 -16.02
C GLN A 60 -19.67 8.88 -16.83
N VAL A 61 -19.58 7.73 -16.17
CA VAL A 61 -19.32 6.43 -16.82
C VAL A 61 -20.66 5.76 -17.17
N GLN A 62 -20.74 5.21 -18.37
CA GLN A 62 -21.83 4.31 -18.75
C GLN A 62 -21.58 2.91 -18.18
N TRP A 63 -22.50 2.42 -17.35
CA TRP A 63 -22.40 1.10 -16.73
C TRP A 63 -23.28 0.08 -17.44
N VAL A 64 -22.71 -1.07 -17.82
CA VAL A 64 -23.43 -2.18 -18.43
C VAL A 64 -23.00 -3.47 -17.73
N PRO A 65 -23.89 -4.17 -17.01
CA PRO A 65 -25.28 -3.80 -16.68
C PRO A 65 -25.37 -2.64 -15.67
N GLU A 66 -26.52 -1.94 -15.62
CA GLU A 66 -26.65 -0.67 -14.86
C GLU A 66 -26.43 -0.86 -13.35
N TRP A 67 -26.70 -2.04 -12.80
CA TRP A 67 -26.48 -2.33 -11.38
C TRP A 67 -25.01 -2.25 -10.96
N GLY A 68 -24.06 -2.28 -11.91
CA GLY A 68 -22.63 -2.11 -11.64
C GLY A 68 -22.32 -0.79 -10.93
N LYS A 69 -23.03 0.29 -11.31
CA LYS A 69 -22.88 1.61 -10.69
C LYS A 69 -23.14 1.57 -9.19
N ALA A 70 -24.26 0.96 -8.78
CA ALA A 70 -24.65 0.90 -7.37
C ALA A 70 -23.64 0.12 -6.51
N ARG A 71 -22.97 -0.91 -7.08
CA ARG A 71 -21.91 -1.66 -6.37
C ARG A 71 -20.68 -0.78 -6.15
N ILE A 72 -20.25 -0.05 -7.18
CA ILE A 72 -19.08 0.84 -7.09
C ILE A 72 -19.36 2.03 -6.16
N ASP A 73 -20.53 2.64 -6.24
CA ASP A 73 -20.95 3.72 -5.33
C ASP A 73 -20.88 3.26 -3.86
N SER A 74 -21.42 2.07 -3.58
CA SER A 74 -21.42 1.49 -2.24
C SER A 74 -20.00 1.19 -1.75
N MET A 75 -19.13 0.67 -2.63
CA MET A 75 -17.73 0.40 -2.31
C MET A 75 -16.96 1.70 -1.98
N LEU A 76 -17.16 2.75 -2.78
CA LEU A 76 -16.46 4.02 -2.62
C LEU A 76 -16.94 4.78 -1.37
N ALA A 77 -18.25 4.79 -1.09
CA ALA A 77 -18.82 5.53 0.04
C ALA A 77 -18.27 5.10 1.41
N GLN A 78 -17.87 3.83 1.55
CA GLN A 78 -17.33 3.27 2.79
C GLN A 78 -15.83 2.99 2.72
N ARG A 79 -15.14 3.48 1.68
CA ARG A 79 -13.73 3.13 1.43
C ARG A 79 -12.82 3.79 2.48
N PRO A 80 -12.08 3.02 3.28
CA PRO A 80 -11.04 3.57 4.15
C PRO A 80 -9.82 4.01 3.32
N ASP A 81 -8.87 4.65 3.98
CA ASP A 81 -7.56 4.94 3.38
C ASP A 81 -6.91 3.65 2.84
N TRP A 82 -6.32 3.76 1.65
CA TRP A 82 -5.81 2.61 0.94
C TRP A 82 -4.37 2.33 1.35
N CYS A 83 -4.16 1.23 2.07
CA CYS A 83 -2.82 0.72 2.37
C CYS A 83 -2.15 0.19 1.09
N ILE A 84 -1.17 0.95 0.59
CA ILE A 84 -0.47 0.65 -0.67
C ILE A 84 0.86 -0.07 -0.46
N SER A 85 1.37 -0.21 0.76
CA SER A 85 2.64 -0.91 1.01
C SER A 85 2.46 -2.40 1.26
N ARG A 86 3.45 -3.18 0.84
CA ARG A 86 3.57 -4.62 1.11
C ARG A 86 5.02 -4.94 1.48
N GLN A 87 5.20 -5.72 2.54
CA GLN A 87 6.51 -6.25 2.94
C GLN A 87 6.82 -7.51 2.13
N ARG A 88 7.12 -7.32 0.84
CA ARG A 88 7.43 -8.39 -0.13
C ARG A 88 8.75 -8.09 -0.82
N THR A 89 9.38 -9.15 -1.31
CA THR A 89 10.61 -9.08 -2.11
C THR A 89 10.32 -8.92 -3.60
N TRP A 90 9.07 -9.02 -4.03
CA TRP A 90 8.64 -8.95 -5.43
C TRP A 90 7.48 -7.98 -5.59
N GLY A 91 7.68 -6.96 -6.43
CA GLY A 91 6.71 -5.91 -6.72
C GLY A 91 7.41 -4.58 -7.05
N SER A 92 6.66 -3.61 -7.57
CA SER A 92 7.17 -2.25 -7.81
C SER A 92 7.63 -1.62 -6.49
N PRO A 93 8.85 -1.07 -6.38
CA PRO A 93 9.34 -0.52 -5.12
C PRO A 93 8.65 0.80 -4.74
N ILE A 94 8.48 1.05 -3.44
CA ILE A 94 8.17 2.39 -2.92
C ILE A 94 9.49 3.15 -2.76
N THR A 95 9.79 4.04 -3.70
CA THR A 95 11.09 4.70 -3.85
C THR A 95 11.21 5.96 -3.00
N LEU A 96 11.08 5.80 -1.68
CA LEU A 96 11.11 6.89 -0.71
C LEU A 96 12.31 6.78 0.24
N PHE A 97 12.80 7.94 0.67
CA PHE A 97 13.76 8.07 1.76
C PHE A 97 13.09 8.78 2.93
N VAL A 98 13.25 8.22 4.13
CA VAL A 98 12.58 8.69 5.35
C VAL A 98 13.60 9.06 6.41
N HIS A 99 13.48 10.22 7.03
CA HIS A 99 14.41 10.66 8.05
C HIS A 99 14.32 9.77 9.30
N ARG A 100 15.46 9.29 9.80
CA ARG A 100 15.55 8.28 10.86
C ARG A 100 14.90 8.68 12.17
N GLU A 101 15.01 9.95 12.54
CA GLU A 101 14.51 10.44 13.83
C GLU A 101 13.07 10.94 13.76
N THR A 102 12.69 11.60 12.67
CA THR A 102 11.38 12.27 12.58
C THR A 102 10.34 11.43 11.83
N GLY A 103 10.77 10.50 10.98
CA GLY A 103 9.87 9.77 10.09
C GLY A 103 9.37 10.59 8.90
N ASP A 104 9.89 11.80 8.70
CA ASP A 104 9.48 12.65 7.58
C ASP A 104 10.09 12.20 6.25
N LEU A 105 9.38 12.48 5.17
CA LEU A 105 9.91 12.30 3.82
C LEU A 105 11.08 13.26 3.57
N HIS A 106 12.06 12.78 2.80
CA HIS A 106 13.15 13.62 2.34
C HIS A 106 12.61 14.86 1.57
N PRO A 107 13.09 16.10 1.83
CA PRO A 107 12.55 17.32 1.21
C PRO A 107 12.55 17.30 -0.33
N ARG A 108 13.54 16.63 -0.93
CA ARG A 108 13.69 16.40 -2.38
C ARG A 108 12.96 15.16 -2.92
N THR A 109 11.89 14.69 -2.26
CA THR A 109 11.21 13.43 -2.60
C THR A 109 10.86 13.30 -4.08
N ALA A 110 10.26 14.33 -4.71
CA ALA A 110 9.86 14.26 -6.11
C ALA A 110 11.06 14.08 -7.07
N GLU A 111 12.16 14.79 -6.82
CA GLU A 111 13.41 14.68 -7.59
C GLU A 111 14.02 13.27 -7.44
N LEU A 112 14.06 12.74 -6.22
CA LEU A 112 14.62 11.43 -5.93
C LEU A 112 13.79 10.31 -6.56
N ILE A 113 12.46 10.39 -6.53
CA ILE A 113 11.57 9.45 -7.22
C ILE A 113 11.88 9.43 -8.71
N GLU A 114 12.01 10.60 -9.35
CA GLU A 114 12.34 10.70 -10.79
C GLU A 114 13.73 10.11 -11.09
N ALA A 115 14.73 10.43 -10.28
CA ALA A 115 16.08 9.91 -10.44
C ALA A 115 16.13 8.38 -10.31
N VAL A 116 15.29 7.79 -9.46
CA VAL A 116 15.15 6.34 -9.34
C VAL A 116 14.34 5.77 -10.51
N ALA A 117 13.27 6.42 -10.95
CA ALA A 117 12.46 5.99 -12.08
C ALA A 117 13.31 5.86 -13.36
N GLN A 118 14.19 6.84 -13.63
CA GLN A 118 15.13 6.80 -14.76
C GLN A 118 16.11 5.62 -14.67
N ARG A 119 16.57 5.28 -13.45
CA ARG A 119 17.42 4.08 -13.23
C ARG A 119 16.63 2.80 -13.49
N ILE A 120 15.39 2.73 -13.04
CA ILE A 120 14.49 1.58 -13.22
C ILE A 120 14.19 1.36 -14.71
N GLU A 121 13.94 2.43 -15.46
CA GLU A 121 13.70 2.35 -16.91
C GLU A 121 14.87 1.68 -17.66
N GLN A 122 16.10 1.86 -17.19
CA GLN A 122 17.30 1.30 -17.81
C GLN A 122 17.68 -0.10 -17.28
N ARG A 123 17.51 -0.34 -15.98
CA ARG A 123 18.11 -1.49 -15.28
C ARG A 123 17.09 -2.43 -14.61
N GLY A 124 15.80 -2.12 -14.69
CA GLY A 124 14.75 -2.87 -13.98
C GLY A 124 14.58 -2.42 -12.53
N ILE A 125 13.65 -3.06 -11.82
CA ILE A 125 13.26 -2.70 -10.44
C ILE A 125 14.41 -2.94 -9.44
N GLU A 126 15.32 -3.86 -9.76
CA GLU A 126 16.54 -4.19 -9.03
C GLU A 126 17.39 -2.94 -8.80
N ALA A 127 17.31 -1.97 -9.71
CA ALA A 127 18.02 -0.70 -9.62
C ALA A 127 17.70 0.09 -8.33
N TRP A 128 16.54 -0.11 -7.71
CA TRP A 128 16.22 0.48 -6.40
C TRP A 128 16.76 -0.37 -5.25
N PHE A 129 16.63 -1.70 -5.34
CA PHE A 129 17.05 -2.61 -4.29
C PHE A 129 18.57 -2.58 -4.10
N ASP A 130 19.31 -2.53 -5.21
CA ASP A 130 20.78 -2.49 -5.25
C ASP A 130 21.34 -1.08 -5.02
N LEU A 131 20.50 -0.03 -5.03
CA LEU A 131 20.94 1.35 -4.84
C LEU A 131 21.45 1.58 -3.42
N GLU A 132 22.69 2.05 -3.28
CA GLU A 132 23.18 2.57 -2.01
C GLU A 132 22.70 4.01 -1.79
N PRO A 133 22.09 4.37 -0.65
CA PRO A 133 21.54 5.71 -0.43
C PRO A 133 22.56 6.84 -0.65
N GLY A 134 23.84 6.59 -0.37
CA GLY A 134 24.93 7.55 -0.60
C GLY A 134 25.10 7.98 -2.06
N GLU A 135 24.68 7.17 -3.03
CA GLU A 135 24.72 7.51 -4.46
C GLU A 135 23.78 8.66 -4.83
N LEU A 136 22.70 8.83 -4.07
CA LEU A 136 21.70 9.89 -4.29
C LEU A 136 21.75 10.99 -3.24
N LEU A 137 22.01 10.62 -1.99
CA LEU A 137 21.94 11.54 -0.84
C LEU A 137 23.32 12.06 -0.42
N GLY A 138 24.41 11.47 -0.92
CA GLY A 138 25.77 11.83 -0.50
C GLY A 138 25.94 11.65 1.01
N SER A 139 26.43 12.69 1.69
CA SER A 139 26.65 12.67 3.14
C SER A 139 25.35 12.59 3.96
N GLU A 140 24.23 13.05 3.43
CA GLU A 140 22.93 13.03 4.12
C GLU A 140 22.40 11.60 4.29
N ALA A 141 22.92 10.63 3.55
CA ALA A 141 22.50 9.23 3.60
C ALA A 141 22.48 8.63 5.02
N GLN A 142 23.32 9.13 5.93
CA GLN A 142 23.37 8.66 7.31
C GLN A 142 22.12 9.00 8.14
N ASP A 143 21.36 10.01 7.71
CA ASP A 143 20.19 10.55 8.42
C ASP A 143 18.87 9.97 7.88
N TYR A 144 18.93 9.18 6.81
CA TYR A 144 17.76 8.65 6.12
C TYR A 144 17.77 7.12 6.00
N ASP A 145 16.60 6.52 6.07
CA ASP A 145 16.35 5.12 5.76
C ASP A 145 15.71 5.00 4.37
N LYS A 146 16.24 4.06 3.57
CA LYS A 146 15.69 3.66 2.27
C LYS A 146 14.49 2.75 2.50
N VAL A 147 13.32 3.11 1.99
CA VAL A 147 12.13 2.28 2.10
C VAL A 147 12.30 1.00 1.28
N THR A 148 12.00 -0.14 1.92
CA THR A 148 12.13 -1.48 1.32
C THR A 148 10.77 -2.10 0.93
N ASP A 149 9.68 -1.42 1.26
CA ASP A 149 8.34 -1.89 0.91
C ASP A 149 8.10 -1.81 -0.61
N THR A 150 7.25 -2.71 -1.11
CA THR A 150 6.73 -2.66 -2.47
C THR A 150 5.31 -2.12 -2.48
N LEU A 151 4.87 -1.64 -3.64
CA LEU A 151 3.49 -1.28 -3.89
C LEU A 151 2.58 -2.51 -3.91
N ASP A 152 1.31 -2.28 -3.58
CA ASP A 152 0.21 -3.21 -3.77
C ASP A 152 0.03 -3.51 -5.25
N VAL A 153 -0.23 -4.78 -5.59
CA VAL A 153 -0.43 -5.19 -6.99
C VAL A 153 -1.66 -4.52 -7.63
N TRP A 154 -2.63 -4.11 -6.82
CA TRP A 154 -3.77 -3.31 -7.27
C TRP A 154 -3.38 -1.87 -7.64
N PHE A 155 -2.29 -1.36 -7.09
CA PHE A 155 -1.72 -0.09 -7.54
C PHE A 155 -1.14 -0.25 -8.94
N ASP A 156 -0.32 -1.30 -9.15
CA ASP A 156 0.29 -1.59 -10.45
C ASP A 156 -0.77 -1.74 -11.56
N SER A 157 -1.83 -2.52 -11.33
CA SER A 157 -2.93 -2.66 -12.29
C SER A 157 -3.78 -1.40 -12.41
N GLY A 158 -4.00 -0.69 -11.30
CA GLY A 158 -4.80 0.53 -11.22
C GLY A 158 -4.21 1.72 -12.00
N VAL A 159 -2.89 1.74 -12.24
CA VAL A 159 -2.22 2.82 -13.00
C VAL A 159 -1.99 2.49 -14.48
N THR A 160 -2.45 1.34 -14.97
CA THR A 160 -2.28 0.93 -16.38
C THR A 160 -2.84 1.96 -17.38
N HIS A 161 -3.92 2.67 -17.02
CA HIS A 161 -4.45 3.75 -17.84
C HIS A 161 -3.44 4.90 -18.05
N ALA A 162 -2.53 5.14 -17.11
CA ALA A 162 -1.49 6.15 -17.20
C ALA A 162 -0.20 5.60 -17.81
N CYS A 163 0.19 4.39 -17.40
CA CYS A 163 1.46 3.78 -17.81
C CYS A 163 1.40 3.12 -19.20
N VAL A 164 0.22 2.72 -19.67
CA VAL A 164 0.04 2.04 -20.97
C VAL A 164 -0.73 2.93 -21.93
N LEU A 165 -1.99 3.28 -21.63
CA LEU A 165 -2.85 3.96 -22.60
C LEU A 165 -2.35 5.35 -23.00
N ARG A 166 -1.79 6.12 -22.06
CA ARG A 166 -1.23 7.46 -22.34
C ARG A 166 0.16 7.44 -22.96
N ARG A 167 0.89 6.33 -22.83
CA ARG A 167 2.31 6.22 -23.22
C ARG A 167 2.50 5.54 -24.56
N ARG A 168 1.67 4.55 -24.89
CA ARG A 168 1.85 3.69 -26.07
C ARG A 168 1.15 4.28 -27.28
N GLU A 169 1.90 4.41 -28.37
CA GLU A 169 1.36 4.84 -29.67
C GLU A 169 0.23 3.90 -30.14
N GLY A 170 -0.82 4.50 -30.71
CA GLY A 170 -2.01 3.78 -31.18
C GLY A 170 -3.05 3.48 -30.09
N LEU A 171 -2.79 3.82 -28.82
CA LEU A 171 -3.78 3.77 -27.74
C LEU A 171 -4.24 5.18 -27.35
N ARG A 172 -5.38 5.26 -26.67
CA ARG A 172 -5.95 6.52 -26.19
C ARG A 172 -6.42 6.44 -24.74
N ALA A 173 -6.34 7.56 -24.05
CA ALA A 173 -6.96 7.77 -22.75
C ALA A 173 -7.92 8.98 -22.85
N PRO A 174 -9.17 8.89 -22.35
CA PRO A 174 -9.78 7.73 -21.70
C PRO A 174 -10.04 6.56 -22.68
N ALA A 175 -10.07 5.33 -22.14
CA ALA A 175 -10.49 4.15 -22.91
C ALA A 175 -12.01 4.17 -23.13
N ASP A 176 -12.47 3.55 -24.21
CA ASP A 176 -13.90 3.44 -24.51
C ASP A 176 -14.62 2.41 -23.64
N LEU A 177 -13.93 1.35 -23.24
CA LEU A 177 -14.49 0.24 -22.47
C LEU A 177 -13.42 -0.40 -21.58
N TYR A 178 -13.78 -0.65 -20.33
CA TYR A 178 -13.14 -1.65 -19.46
C TYR A 178 -14.12 -2.81 -19.30
N LEU A 179 -13.65 -4.05 -19.48
CA LEU A 179 -14.49 -5.25 -19.41
C LEU A 179 -13.76 -6.32 -18.60
N GLU A 180 -14.23 -6.54 -17.38
CA GLU A 180 -13.63 -7.47 -16.42
C GLU A 180 -14.72 -8.30 -15.71
N GLY A 181 -14.28 -9.27 -14.89
CA GLY A 181 -15.16 -10.03 -14.01
C GLY A 181 -15.80 -9.17 -12.90
N SER A 182 -16.83 -9.71 -12.25
CA SER A 182 -17.58 -9.01 -11.21
C SER A 182 -16.87 -8.88 -9.86
N ASP A 183 -15.66 -9.45 -9.76
CA ASP A 183 -14.71 -9.36 -8.65
C ASP A 183 -13.81 -8.12 -8.72
N GLN A 184 -13.77 -7.45 -9.88
CA GLN A 184 -13.17 -6.11 -10.04
C GLN A 184 -14.13 -5.01 -9.60
#